data_AF-A0A388QND2-F1
#
_entry.id   AF-A0A388QND2-F1
#
_cell.length_a   1.000
_cell.length_b   1.000
_cell.length_c   1.000
_cell.angle_alpha   90.00
_cell.angle_beta   90.00
_cell.angle_gamma   90.00
#
_symmetry.space_group_name_H-M   'P 1'
#
loop_
_entity.id
_entity.type
_entity.pdbx_description
1 polymer ?
#
loop_
_entity_poly.entity_id
_entity_poly.type
_entity_poly.pdbx_seq_one_letter_code
_entity_poly.pdbx_strand_id
1 'polypeptide(L)'
;MSTIGLYLVKKLGQDDEKIKQALEMLLIDRGNEFRELSNVLLRVPKSMAPISNSEQFILNFCLDVNEAFKTWSGEMELLIDSPQRALIILRQLSRDKTKMNELVHLLNLSYTLAEEFKEIYRRLK
;
A
#
# COMPACT_ATOMS: atom_id res chain seq x y z
N MET A 1 11.76 -2.18 -24.03
CA MET A 1 11.82 -1.19 -22.93
C MET A 1 10.40 -0.96 -22.46
N SER A 2 10.02 -1.54 -21.33
CA SER A 2 8.62 -1.60 -20.87
C SER A 2 8.27 -0.35 -20.06
N THR A 3 7.22 0.34 -20.48
CA THR A 3 6.60 1.56 -19.91
C THR A 3 5.91 1.32 -18.57
N ILE A 4 6.51 0.54 -17.68
CA ILE A 4 6.00 0.36 -16.32
C ILE A 4 6.77 1.32 -15.43
N GLY A 5 6.49 2.62 -15.62
CA GLY A 5 6.61 3.61 -14.57
C GLY A 5 5.59 3.26 -13.49
N LEU A 6 5.85 2.15 -12.78
CA LEU A 6 5.29 1.84 -11.48
C LEU A 6 5.31 3.15 -10.71
N TYR A 7 4.20 3.46 -10.04
CA TYR A 7 4.09 4.49 -9.02
C TYR A 7 5.27 4.33 -8.07
N LEU A 8 6.41 4.91 -8.43
CA LEU A 8 7.65 4.74 -7.72
C LEU A 8 7.44 5.48 -6.41
N VAL A 9 7.96 4.92 -5.34
CA VAL A 9 8.29 5.66 -4.12
C VAL A 9 9.30 6.77 -4.50
N LYS A 10 8.82 7.77 -5.22
CA LYS A 10 9.46 9.07 -5.42
C LYS A 10 8.56 10.11 -4.80
N LYS A 11 8.23 9.89 -3.53
CA LYS A 11 8.18 11.02 -2.59
C LYS A 11 9.65 11.33 -2.30
N LEU A 12 10.10 12.48 -2.81
CA LEU A 12 11.48 12.96 -2.91
C LEU A 12 12.43 12.46 -1.80
N GLY A 13 13.54 11.82 -2.19
CA GLY A 13 14.76 11.75 -1.38
C GLY A 13 15.04 10.46 -0.60
N GLN A 14 14.34 9.36 -0.85
CA GLN A 14 14.58 8.08 -0.18
C GLN A 14 15.60 7.21 -0.93
N ASP A 15 16.47 6.54 -0.18
CA ASP A 15 17.44 5.55 -0.69
C ASP A 15 16.72 4.25 -1.11
N ASP A 16 16.82 3.89 -2.40
CA ASP A 16 16.18 2.72 -3.01
C ASP A 16 16.58 1.41 -2.32
N GLU A 17 17.84 1.29 -1.85
CA GLU A 17 18.32 0.09 -1.16
C GLU A 17 17.69 -0.02 0.22
N LYS A 18 17.55 1.10 0.91
CA LYS A 18 16.90 1.19 2.22
C LYS A 18 15.40 0.87 2.15
N ILE A 19 14.73 1.31 1.07
CA ILE A 19 13.33 0.95 0.80
C ILE A 19 13.22 -0.56 0.62
N LYS A 20 14.09 -1.14 -0.20
CA LYS A 20 14.10 -2.58 -0.48
C LYS A 20 14.35 -3.39 0.79
N GLN A 21 15.35 -3.02 1.58
CA GLN A 21 15.66 -3.67 2.85
C GLN A 21 14.51 -3.56 3.85
N ALA A 22 13.88 -2.39 3.98
CA ALA A 22 12.73 -2.22 4.87
C ALA A 22 11.53 -3.08 4.43
N LEU A 23 11.28 -3.17 3.12
CA LEU A 23 10.23 -4.02 2.59
C LEU A 23 10.52 -5.50 2.81
N GLU A 24 11.75 -5.95 2.56
CA GLU A 24 12.17 -7.34 2.81
C GLU A 24 11.98 -7.72 4.28
N MET A 25 12.37 -6.84 5.21
CA MET A 25 12.15 -7.05 6.64
C MET A 25 10.67 -7.12 7.00
N LEU A 26 9.85 -6.21 6.46
CA LEU A 26 8.42 -6.21 6.71
C LEU A 26 7.75 -7.49 6.20
N LEU A 27 8.17 -8.00 5.04
CA LEU A 27 7.61 -9.21 4.43
C LEU A 27 7.89 -10.47 5.25
N ILE A 28 8.95 -10.50 6.06
CA ILE A 28 9.23 -11.63 6.97
C ILE A 28 8.08 -11.78 7.99
N ASP A 29 7.65 -10.67 8.59
CA ASP A 29 6.64 -10.68 9.65
C ASP A 29 5.20 -10.56 9.12
N ARG A 30 5.01 -9.88 7.98
CA ARG A 30 3.70 -9.50 7.43
C ARG A 30 3.36 -10.11 6.08
N GLY A 31 4.04 -11.19 5.69
CA GLY A 31 3.85 -11.82 4.38
C GLY A 31 2.43 -12.30 4.11
N ASN A 32 1.66 -12.68 5.14
CA ASN A 32 0.27 -13.12 4.98
C ASN A 32 -0.67 -11.94 4.70
N GLU A 33 -0.47 -10.82 5.38
CA GLU A 33 -1.20 -9.57 5.21
C GLU A 33 -0.96 -8.97 3.83
N PHE A 34 0.30 -9.01 3.35
CA PHE A 34 0.63 -8.64 1.96
C PHE A 34 -0.08 -9.54 0.95
N ARG A 35 -0.13 -10.86 1.21
CA ARG A 35 -0.84 -11.81 0.34
C ARG A 35 -2.33 -11.53 0.31
N GLU A 36 -2.93 -11.21 1.45
CA GLU A 36 -4.34 -10.83 1.53
C GLU A 36 -4.64 -9.60 0.67
N LEU A 37 -3.88 -8.51 0.85
CA LEU A 37 -4.03 -7.31 0.03
C LEU A 37 -3.78 -7.56 -1.45
N SER A 38 -2.78 -8.38 -1.79
CA SER A 38 -2.48 -8.77 -3.16
C SER A 38 -3.66 -9.47 -3.85
N ASN A 39 -4.33 -10.38 -3.14
CA ASN A 39 -5.51 -11.07 -3.66
C ASN A 39 -6.67 -10.10 -3.95
N VAL A 40 -6.85 -9.06 -3.12
CA VAL A 40 -7.90 -8.04 -3.30
C VAL A 40 -7.56 -7.10 -4.47
N LEU A 41 -6.33 -6.57 -4.46
CA LEU A 41 -5.90 -5.49 -5.34
C LEU A 41 -5.56 -5.98 -6.75
N LEU A 42 -4.79 -7.06 -6.88
CA LEU A 42 -4.21 -7.49 -8.15
C LEU A 42 -5.06 -8.51 -8.89
N ARG A 43 -5.91 -9.29 -8.19
CA ARG A 43 -6.74 -10.37 -8.78
C ARG A 43 -5.96 -11.27 -9.76
N VAL A 44 -4.73 -11.62 -9.39
CA VAL A 44 -3.91 -12.50 -10.23
C VAL A 44 -4.60 -13.87 -10.29
N PRO A 45 -4.97 -14.38 -11.48
CA PRO A 45 -5.50 -15.72 -11.60
C PRO A 45 -4.50 -16.71 -10.99
N LYS A 46 -4.96 -17.72 -10.25
CA LYS A 46 -4.09 -18.73 -9.62
C LYS A 46 -3.17 -19.46 -10.62
N SER A 47 -3.51 -19.41 -11.91
CA SER A 47 -2.76 -19.99 -13.03
C SER A 47 -1.66 -19.09 -13.59
N MET A 48 -1.55 -17.83 -13.16
CA MET A 48 -0.60 -16.86 -13.67
C MET A 48 0.64 -16.80 -12.78
N ALA A 49 1.80 -16.62 -13.40
CA ALA A 49 3.05 -16.42 -12.66
C ALA A 49 2.96 -15.18 -11.75
N PRO A 50 3.66 -15.17 -10.60
CA PRO A 50 3.69 -14.02 -9.70
C PRO A 50 4.05 -12.74 -10.45
N ILE A 51 3.29 -11.67 -10.22
CA ILE A 51 3.60 -10.35 -10.80
C ILE A 51 4.92 -9.88 -10.16
N SER A 52 5.92 -9.63 -10.99
CA SER A 52 7.19 -9.04 -10.53
C SER A 52 6.92 -7.70 -9.83
N ASN A 53 7.55 -7.49 -8.67
CA ASN A 53 7.41 -6.29 -7.83
C ASN A 53 5.99 -6.04 -7.30
N SER A 54 5.18 -7.09 -7.15
CA SER A 54 3.83 -6.97 -6.60
C SER A 54 3.84 -6.35 -5.19
N GLU A 55 4.80 -6.74 -4.37
CA GLU A 55 4.96 -6.30 -2.99
C GLU A 55 5.22 -4.80 -2.91
N GLN A 56 6.02 -4.25 -3.82
CA GLN A 56 6.26 -2.81 -3.89
C GLN A 56 4.98 -2.05 -4.29
N PHE A 57 4.20 -2.58 -5.23
CA PHE A 57 2.91 -2.01 -5.58
C PHE A 57 1.94 -2.02 -4.39
N ILE A 58 1.86 -3.12 -3.65
CA ILE A 58 1.02 -3.23 -2.45
C ILE A 58 1.48 -2.23 -1.38
N LEU A 59 2.79 -2.09 -1.17
CA LEU A 59 3.34 -1.12 -0.23
C LEU A 59 2.96 0.32 -0.62
N ASN A 60 3.06 0.68 -1.90
CA ASN A 60 2.69 2.02 -2.37
C ASN A 60 1.21 2.31 -2.09
N PHE A 61 0.34 1.35 -2.39
CA PHE A 61 -1.06 1.46 -2.05
C PHE A 61 -1.26 1.68 -0.54
N CYS A 62 -0.53 0.95 0.30
CA CYS A 62 -0.58 1.13 1.75
C CYS A 62 -0.15 2.55 2.18
N LEU A 63 0.91 3.09 1.57
CA LEU A 63 1.39 4.45 1.83
C LEU A 63 0.34 5.50 1.41
N ASP A 64 -0.34 5.30 0.28
CA ASP A 64 -1.44 6.16 -0.17
C ASP A 64 -2.63 6.12 0.81
N VAL A 65 -2.99 4.93 1.29
CA VAL A 65 -4.02 4.77 2.33
C VAL A 65 -3.63 5.53 3.60
N ASN A 66 -2.38 5.41 4.04
CA ASN A 66 -1.89 6.11 5.23
C ASN A 66 -1.97 7.64 5.08
N GLU A 67 -1.56 8.19 3.94
CA GLU A 67 -1.69 9.62 3.65
C GLU A 67 -3.15 10.08 3.59
N ALA A 68 -4.03 9.27 2.98
CA ALA A 68 -5.46 9.54 2.95
C ALA A 68 -6.05 9.55 4.36
N PHE A 69 -5.68 8.60 5.22
CA PHE A 69 -6.11 8.57 6.63
C PHE A 69 -5.69 9.82 7.39
N LYS A 70 -4.43 10.25 7.26
CA LYS A 70 -3.93 11.48 7.90
C LYS A 70 -4.66 12.72 7.40
N THR A 71 -5.06 12.72 6.12
CA THR A 71 -5.89 13.79 5.56
C THR A 71 -7.31 13.75 6.13
N TRP A 72 -7.93 12.57 6.25
CA TRP A 72 -9.28 12.40 6.80
C TRP A 72 -9.36 12.71 8.30
N SER A 73 -8.29 12.44 9.05
CA SER A 73 -8.20 12.74 10.48
C SER A 73 -7.86 14.21 10.78
N GLY A 74 -7.50 15.00 9.75
CA GLY A 74 -7.08 16.39 9.91
C GLY A 74 -5.62 16.57 10.36
N GLU A 75 -4.83 15.50 10.40
CA GLU A 75 -3.38 15.56 10.64
C GLU A 75 -2.61 16.15 9.44
N MET A 76 -3.19 16.05 8.23
CA MET A 76 -2.68 16.65 7.01
C MET A 76 -3.76 17.51 6.35
N GLU A 77 -3.33 18.59 5.69
CA GLU A 77 -4.23 19.44 4.91
C GLU A 77 -4.85 18.67 3.74
N LEU A 78 -6.09 19.03 3.39
CA LEU A 78 -6.76 18.54 2.20
C LEU A 78 -6.03 19.07 0.96
N LEU A 79 -5.57 18.16 0.11
CA LEU A 79 -5.10 18.46 -1.22
C LEU A 79 -6.28 18.50 -2.20
N ILE A 80 -6.08 19.16 -3.34
CA ILE A 80 -7.12 19.31 -4.37
C ILE A 80 -7.61 17.97 -4.92
N ASP A 81 -6.77 16.93 -4.84
CA ASP A 81 -7.04 15.57 -5.31
C ASP A 81 -7.41 14.58 -4.19
N SER A 82 -7.46 15.03 -2.92
CA SER A 82 -7.81 14.18 -1.77
C SER A 82 -9.15 13.46 -1.93
N PRO A 83 -10.24 14.09 -2.42
CA PRO A 83 -11.51 13.38 -2.65
C PRO A 83 -11.39 12.26 -3.70
N GLN A 84 -10.68 12.51 -4.81
CA GLN A 84 -10.49 11.53 -5.87
C GLN A 84 -9.66 10.35 -5.37
N ARG A 85 -8.56 10.61 -4.62
CA ARG A 85 -7.73 9.56 -4.01
C ARG A 85 -8.54 8.70 -3.05
N ALA A 86 -9.35 9.31 -2.20
CA ALA A 86 -10.21 8.60 -1.26
C ALA A 86 -11.18 7.66 -1.99
N LEU A 87 -11.82 8.14 -3.06
CA LEU A 87 -12.73 7.33 -3.87
C LEU A 87 -12.01 6.17 -4.58
N ILE A 88 -10.78 6.37 -5.05
CA ILE A 88 -9.98 5.31 -5.68
C ILE A 88 -9.65 4.20 -4.66
N ILE A 89 -9.18 4.58 -3.47
CA ILE A 89 -8.87 3.64 -2.38
C ILE A 89 -10.13 2.83 -2.02
N LEU A 90 -11.24 3.52 -1.76
CA LEU A 90 -12.49 2.87 -1.37
C LEU A 90 -12.98 1.93 -2.47
N ARG A 91 -12.96 2.36 -3.73
CA ARG A 91 -13.37 1.54 -4.88
C ARG A 91 -12.52 0.28 -5.04
N GLN A 92 -11.21 0.37 -4.79
CA GLN A 92 -10.31 -0.78 -4.90
C GLN A 92 -10.56 -1.80 -3.78
N LEU A 93 -10.70 -1.34 -2.54
CA LEU A 93 -10.88 -2.23 -1.38
C LEU A 93 -12.30 -2.76 -1.23
N SER A 94 -13.32 -1.96 -1.56
CA SER A 94 -14.73 -2.35 -1.45
C SER A 94 -15.16 -3.33 -2.55
N ARG A 95 -14.29 -3.59 -3.53
CA ARG A 95 -14.63 -4.44 -4.67
C ARG A 95 -14.97 -5.86 -4.19
N ASP A 96 -16.16 -6.31 -4.57
CA ASP A 96 -16.80 -7.56 -4.14
C ASP A 96 -16.97 -7.72 -2.62
N LYS A 97 -16.83 -6.63 -1.85
CA LYS A 97 -17.13 -6.63 -0.42
C LYS A 97 -18.57 -6.22 -0.23
N THR A 98 -19.26 -6.97 0.60
CA THR A 98 -20.69 -6.75 0.88
C THR A 98 -20.91 -6.18 2.28
N LYS A 99 -19.90 -6.29 3.15
CA LYS A 99 -19.97 -5.82 4.52
C LYS A 99 -18.91 -4.75 4.80
N MET A 100 -19.32 -3.72 5.52
CA MET A 100 -18.45 -2.60 5.91
C MET A 100 -17.24 -3.04 6.74
N ASN A 101 -17.40 -4.08 7.57
CA ASN A 101 -16.31 -4.60 8.40
C ASN A 101 -15.15 -5.18 7.56
N GLU A 102 -15.44 -5.77 6.40
CA GLU A 102 -14.40 -6.28 5.49
C GLU A 102 -13.58 -5.12 4.89
N LEU A 103 -14.25 -4.03 4.49
CA LEU A 103 -13.60 -2.83 4.00
C LEU A 103 -12.73 -2.18 5.09
N VAL A 104 -13.28 -2.03 6.30
CA VAL A 104 -12.56 -1.48 7.45
C VAL A 104 -11.34 -2.33 7.80
N HIS A 105 -11.46 -3.66 7.74
CA HIS A 105 -10.32 -4.56 7.96
C HIS A 105 -9.19 -4.28 6.98
N LEU A 106 -9.48 -4.21 5.67
CA LEU A 106 -8.48 -3.96 4.65
C LEU A 106 -7.85 -2.56 4.76
N LEU A 107 -8.66 -1.54 5.10
CA LEU A 107 -8.16 -0.19 5.37
C LEU A 107 -7.17 -0.17 6.55
N ASN A 108 -7.53 -0.83 7.65
CA ASN A 108 -6.67 -0.92 8.83
C ASN A 108 -5.39 -1.71 8.54
N LEU A 109 -5.49 -2.77 7.75
CA LEU A 109 -4.36 -3.57 7.31
C LEU A 109 -3.37 -2.70 6.51
N SER A 110 -3.87 -2.01 5.48
CA SER A 110 -3.06 -1.09 4.67
C SER A 110 -2.43 0.03 5.50
N TYR A 111 -3.17 0.63 6.42
CA TYR A 111 -2.63 1.66 7.32
C TYR A 111 -1.51 1.11 8.21
N THR A 112 -1.71 -0.06 8.81
CA THR A 112 -0.75 -0.69 9.72
C THR A 112 0.55 -1.03 9.00
N LEU A 113 0.47 -1.66 7.83
CA LEU A 113 1.66 -2.00 7.03
C LEU A 113 2.46 -0.76 6.63
N ALA A 114 1.78 0.35 6.33
CA ALA A 114 2.45 1.60 6.01
C ALA A 114 3.20 2.21 7.21
N GLU A 115 2.60 2.21 8.40
CA GLU A 115 3.27 2.71 9.61
C GLU A 115 4.43 1.81 10.01
N GLU A 116 4.27 0.48 9.96
CA GLU A 116 5.35 -0.47 10.25
C GLU A 116 6.51 -0.32 9.26
N PHE A 117 6.21 -0.19 7.96
CA PHE A 117 7.24 0.11 6.95
C PHE A 117 8.01 1.39 7.28
N LYS A 118 7.29 2.49 7.58
CA LYS A 118 7.92 3.78 7.91
C LYS A 118 8.81 3.68 9.14
N GLU A 119 8.40 2.91 10.14
CA GLU A 119 9.19 2.66 11.35
C GLU A 119 10.45 1.83 11.07
N ILE A 120 10.34 0.76 10.28
CA ILE A 120 11.50 -0.04 9.86
C ILE A 120 12.47 0.85 9.06
N TYR A 121 11.95 1.56 8.05
CA TYR A 121 12.73 2.47 7.21
C TYR A 121 13.47 3.51 8.04
N ARG A 122 12.81 4.12 9.04
CA ARG A 122 13.41 5.12 9.94
C ARG A 122 14.55 4.55 10.79
N ARG A 123 14.49 3.26 11.15
CA ARG A 123 15.49 2.58 12.01
C ARG A 123 16.69 2.05 11.25
N LEU A 124 16.53 1.77 9.95
CA LEU A 124 17.64 1.46 9.07
C LEU A 124 18.56 2.69 9.00
N LYS A 125 19.88 2.48 9.00
CA LYS A 125 20.87 3.55 8.90
C LYS A 125 21.06 3.92 7.45
#